data_AF-A0A0N4T621-F1
#
_entry.id   AF-A0A0N4T621-F1
#
_cell.length_a   1.000
_cell.length_b   1.000
_cell.length_c   1.000
_cell.angle_alpha   90.00
_cell.angle_beta   90.00
_cell.angle_gamma   90.00
#
_symmetry.space_group_name_H-M   'P 1'
#
loop_
_entity.id
_entity.type
_entity.pdbx_description
1 polymer ?
#
loop_
_entity_poly.entity_id
_entity_poly.type
_entity_poly.pdbx_seq_one_letter_code
_entity_poly.pdbx_strand_id
1 'polypeptide(L)'
;MVDDCWDYIFLNKPYNAKTMPVQESQLALCRKEFLYWYPVDMRASGKDLLQNHLTYYLFNHVAIWKDQPELWPRSIRANGHLLLNNEKMSKQTGNFLTLSETVGLFSADGMRISLADAGDYVEDANFVYDMADAAVLRLYNLLVWSREMVALREQNILRSGQKLTFADQVFDNEMNSAIQKTFDSYEQTLFKEALKHGFFEYQGYRDKYREHCGGDTEMHVDMVFKWIETQAIILSPICPHVSEQIWQILGKDGFIVCAKWPIIPPADDLITKKAEFMDDTIRDFRLRLKNHMNLKQKKSKDTNPPSEAIIYFAEEYPSWQKEVLGLLNQCYQEGNGELPDNKEISRRLGAIESLKKFMKKTMPFVQLIRENLAIHGESALDIACRFDQKEVLEQNLDYILSALDLESVTITDVRGVVPANVVEMTCPGKPIIMYKEQEPGITITFRNVDPCSGLFDIEIPIINGDTVAIIIRRLKRVSKDLKPKQTVSLWRYLDPLGGDRKLIRSKNSLENNERIPDSAQFKVDIQSGKIYLQNNGNKFYLGNTIVYRSSN
;
A
#
# COMPACT_ATOMS: atom_id res chain seq x y z
N MET A 1 12.93 10.55 58.76
CA MET A 1 13.37 11.77 58.05
C MET A 1 12.74 12.96 58.74
N VAL A 2 13.51 14.00 59.03
CA VAL A 2 13.04 15.27 59.63
C VAL A 2 13.03 16.37 58.56
N ASP A 3 12.36 17.49 58.82
CA ASP A 3 12.19 18.59 57.86
C ASP A 3 13.52 19.10 57.30
N ASP A 4 14.54 19.28 58.14
CA ASP A 4 15.88 19.69 57.71
C ASP A 4 16.50 18.72 56.69
N CYS A 5 16.23 17.41 56.79
CA CYS A 5 16.67 16.45 55.78
C CYS A 5 15.95 16.65 54.43
N TRP A 6 14.64 16.97 54.45
CA TRP A 6 13.87 17.21 53.24
C TRP A 6 14.26 18.52 52.57
N ASP A 7 14.47 19.57 53.36
CA ASP A 7 14.91 20.87 52.86
C ASP A 7 16.35 20.81 52.31
N TYR A 8 17.20 19.94 52.87
CA TYR A 8 18.45 19.58 52.23
C TYR A 8 18.18 18.99 50.84
N ILE A 9 17.35 17.95 50.73
CA ILE A 9 17.15 17.26 49.44
C ILE A 9 16.52 18.18 48.38
N PHE A 10 15.48 18.93 48.73
CA PHE A 10 14.61 19.62 47.76
C PHE A 10 14.80 21.13 47.67
N LEU A 11 15.33 21.77 48.71
CA LEU A 11 15.45 23.24 48.81
C LEU A 11 16.91 23.73 48.89
N ASN A 12 17.86 22.84 48.63
CA ASN A 12 19.30 23.13 48.61
C ASN A 12 19.85 23.69 49.94
N LYS A 13 19.24 23.37 51.10
CA LYS A 13 19.81 23.76 52.41
C LYS A 13 21.15 23.07 52.67
N PRO A 14 22.12 23.71 53.36
CA PRO A 14 23.39 23.07 53.71
C PRO A 14 23.20 21.93 54.71
N TYR A 15 24.07 20.92 54.67
CA TYR A 15 24.03 19.80 55.60
C TYR A 15 24.31 20.26 57.04
N ASN A 16 23.60 19.68 58.02
CA ASN A 16 23.82 19.94 59.43
C ASN A 16 23.70 18.65 60.25
N ALA A 17 24.84 18.09 60.66
CA ALA A 17 24.89 16.85 61.45
C ALA A 17 24.18 16.92 62.81
N LYS A 18 23.88 18.13 63.34
CA LYS A 18 23.17 18.30 64.61
C LYS A 18 21.66 18.12 64.48
N THR A 19 21.10 18.54 63.35
CA THR A 19 19.65 18.52 63.11
C THR A 19 19.24 17.41 62.15
N MET A 20 20.16 16.96 61.30
CA MET A 20 19.93 15.89 60.32
C MET A 20 20.50 14.56 60.85
N PRO A 21 19.63 13.60 61.26
CA PRO A 21 20.07 12.31 61.81
C PRO A 21 20.63 11.34 60.75
N VAL A 22 20.63 11.72 59.48
CA VAL A 22 21.07 10.90 58.34
C VAL A 22 22.43 11.39 57.86
N GLN A 23 23.29 10.48 57.38
CA GLN A 23 24.59 10.84 56.84
C GLN A 23 24.46 11.68 55.57
N GLU A 24 25.33 12.69 55.42
CA GLU A 24 25.34 13.58 54.25
C GLU A 24 25.44 12.81 52.93
N SER A 25 26.24 11.74 52.89
CA SER A 25 26.43 10.91 51.69
C SER A 25 25.11 10.34 51.14
N GLN A 26 24.20 9.92 52.02
CA GLN A 26 22.89 9.38 51.64
C GLN A 26 21.94 10.50 51.20
N LEU A 27 21.92 11.63 51.94
CA LEU A 27 21.10 12.78 51.57
C LEU A 27 21.55 13.41 50.25
N ALA A 28 22.87 13.46 50.01
CA ALA A 28 23.45 13.94 48.75
C ALA A 28 23.06 13.05 47.57
N LEU A 29 23.00 11.73 47.77
CA LEU A 29 22.49 10.81 46.75
C LEU A 29 21.02 11.10 46.43
N CYS A 30 20.16 11.26 47.44
CA CYS A 30 18.76 11.63 47.23
C CYS A 30 18.59 12.99 46.52
N ARG A 31 19.40 13.99 46.90
CA ARG A 31 19.42 15.30 46.22
C ARG A 31 19.82 15.14 44.75
N LYS A 32 20.85 14.34 44.47
CA LYS A 32 21.32 14.08 43.11
C LYS A 32 20.22 13.46 42.25
N GLU A 33 19.50 12.46 42.76
CA GLU A 33 18.36 11.85 42.06
C GLU A 33 17.26 12.88 41.78
N PHE A 34 16.89 13.68 42.79
CA PHE A 34 15.89 14.74 42.61
C PHE A 34 16.30 15.73 41.51
N LEU A 35 17.53 16.28 41.58
CA LEU A 35 18.03 17.25 40.60
C LEU A 35 18.22 16.66 39.20
N TYR A 36 18.35 15.34 39.08
CA TYR A 36 18.42 14.67 37.78
C TYR A 36 17.04 14.49 37.14
N TRP A 37 16.04 14.04 37.92
CA TRP A 37 14.72 13.70 37.40
C TRP A 37 13.74 14.88 37.34
N TYR A 38 13.94 15.93 38.13
CA TYR A 38 13.11 17.15 38.03
C TYR A 38 13.62 18.10 36.94
N PRO A 39 12.71 18.89 36.32
CA PRO A 39 11.28 18.98 36.58
C PRO A 39 10.48 17.80 35.99
N VAL A 40 9.20 17.70 36.39
CA VAL A 40 8.28 16.74 35.75
C VAL A 40 8.05 17.13 34.29
N ASP A 41 8.55 16.32 33.36
CA ASP A 41 8.44 16.57 31.91
C ASP A 41 6.98 16.53 31.43
N MET A 42 6.22 15.51 31.83
CA MET A 42 4.81 15.36 31.47
C MET A 42 3.99 14.70 32.58
N ARG A 43 2.83 15.28 32.88
CA ARG A 43 1.79 14.70 33.75
C ARG A 43 0.53 14.40 32.92
N ALA A 44 0.24 13.12 32.68
CA ALA A 44 -0.99 12.70 32.00
C ALA A 44 -2.12 12.38 32.99
N SER A 45 -3.36 12.77 32.68
CA SER A 45 -4.51 12.60 33.59
C SER A 45 -5.86 12.75 32.88
N GLY A 46 -6.93 12.20 33.48
CA GLY A 46 -8.31 12.52 33.08
C GLY A 46 -8.66 14.00 33.28
N LYS A 47 -9.55 14.51 32.43
CA LYS A 47 -10.00 15.92 32.43
C LYS A 47 -10.71 16.36 33.72
N ASP A 48 -11.26 15.41 34.48
CA ASP A 48 -11.89 15.65 35.77
C ASP A 48 -10.94 16.22 36.82
N LEU A 49 -9.64 15.94 36.70
CA LEU A 49 -8.62 16.42 37.63
C LEU A 49 -8.10 17.84 37.34
N LEU A 50 -8.51 18.45 36.22
CA LEU A 50 -8.07 19.80 35.84
C LEU A 50 -8.45 20.83 36.89
N GLN A 51 -9.71 20.81 37.35
CA GLN A 51 -10.25 21.83 38.26
C GLN A 51 -9.83 21.64 39.73
N ASN A 52 -9.09 20.57 40.05
CA ASN A 52 -8.68 20.26 41.41
C ASN A 52 -7.18 19.88 41.46
N HIS A 53 -6.84 18.59 41.43
CA HIS A 53 -5.50 18.05 41.59
C HIS A 53 -4.48 18.72 40.69
N LEU A 54 -4.76 18.90 39.39
CA LEU A 54 -3.79 19.50 38.47
C LEU A 54 -3.60 21.00 38.73
N THR A 55 -4.65 21.70 39.17
CA THR A 55 -4.56 23.09 39.62
C THR A 55 -3.73 23.18 40.91
N TYR A 56 -4.03 22.35 41.91
CA TYR A 56 -3.28 22.30 43.17
C TYR A 56 -1.83 21.84 42.97
N TYR A 57 -1.59 20.95 42.02
CA TYR A 57 -0.28 20.49 41.62
C TYR A 57 0.60 21.67 41.20
N LEU A 58 0.08 22.57 40.34
CA LEU A 58 0.79 23.80 39.96
C LEU A 58 1.01 24.73 41.16
N PHE A 59 -0.03 25.01 41.95
CA PHE A 59 0.09 25.87 43.13
C PHE A 59 1.14 25.38 44.13
N ASN A 60 1.17 24.08 44.42
CA ASN A 60 2.14 23.51 45.35
C ASN A 60 3.57 23.58 44.80
N HIS A 61 3.78 23.33 43.51
CA HIS A 61 5.12 23.46 42.91
C HIS A 61 5.64 24.90 42.99
N VAL A 62 4.80 25.87 42.64
CA VAL A 62 5.15 27.29 42.73
C VAL A 62 5.36 27.73 44.17
N ALA A 63 4.58 27.23 45.13
CA ALA A 63 4.73 27.59 46.53
C ALA A 63 6.04 27.04 47.15
N ILE A 64 6.43 25.81 46.82
CA ILE A 64 7.63 25.15 47.35
C ILE A 64 8.89 25.71 46.67
N TRP A 65 8.88 25.81 45.33
CA TRP A 65 10.02 26.21 44.51
C TRP A 65 9.80 27.58 43.85
N LYS A 66 9.32 28.55 44.63
CA LYS A 66 8.94 29.90 44.16
C LYS A 66 10.04 30.64 43.39
N ASP A 67 11.31 30.42 43.76
CA ASP A 67 12.47 31.10 43.20
C ASP A 67 13.24 30.20 42.20
N GLN A 68 12.69 29.02 41.86
CA GLN A 68 13.30 28.00 41.00
C GLN A 68 12.31 27.52 39.91
N PRO A 69 11.96 28.39 38.94
CA PRO A 69 11.00 28.05 37.89
C PRO A 69 11.43 26.88 37.01
N GLU A 70 12.72 26.56 36.96
CA GLU A 70 13.27 25.38 36.28
C GLU A 70 12.79 24.05 36.89
N LEU A 71 12.31 24.06 38.15
CA LEU A 71 11.74 22.90 38.83
C LEU A 71 10.22 22.80 38.65
N TRP A 72 9.60 23.75 37.96
CA TRP A 72 8.16 23.74 37.73
C TRP A 72 7.77 22.72 36.64
N PRO A 73 6.55 22.16 36.69
CA PRO A 73 6.08 21.19 35.70
C PRO A 73 6.15 21.74 34.26
N ARG A 74 6.64 20.93 33.32
CA ARG A 74 6.81 21.35 31.92
C ARG A 74 5.56 21.18 31.07
N SER A 75 4.82 20.07 31.25
CA SER A 75 3.61 19.81 30.47
C SER A 75 2.57 18.99 31.23
N ILE A 76 1.30 19.18 30.85
CA ILE A 76 0.14 18.43 31.34
C ILE A 76 -0.67 17.97 30.14
N ARG A 77 -0.96 16.67 30.06
CA ARG A 77 -1.81 16.08 29.01
C ARG A 77 -3.12 15.60 29.63
N ALA A 78 -4.23 16.24 29.27
CA ALA A 78 -5.55 15.84 29.72
C ALA A 78 -6.24 14.95 28.67
N ASN A 79 -6.85 13.84 29.10
CA ASN A 79 -7.68 12.98 28.24
C ASN A 79 -9.13 12.91 28.75
N GLY A 80 -10.07 12.56 27.87
CA GLY A 80 -11.46 12.33 28.26
C GLY A 80 -11.65 11.07 29.13
N HIS A 81 -12.88 10.86 29.58
CA HIS A 81 -13.25 9.61 30.26
C HIS A 81 -13.31 8.47 29.24
N LEU A 82 -13.05 7.25 29.70
CA LEU A 82 -13.15 6.07 28.86
C LEU A 82 -14.60 5.54 28.86
N LEU A 83 -15.16 5.41 27.67
CA LEU A 83 -16.39 4.70 27.38
C LEU A 83 -16.08 3.25 27.00
N LEU A 84 -17.07 2.38 27.13
CA LEU A 84 -16.98 0.98 26.76
C LEU A 84 -18.11 0.65 25.79
N ASN A 85 -17.75 0.34 24.54
CA ASN A 85 -18.69 0.13 23.43
C ASN A 85 -19.69 1.29 23.27
N ASN A 86 -19.20 2.54 23.30
CA ASN A 86 -19.97 3.80 23.25
C ASN A 86 -20.89 4.07 24.44
N GLU A 87 -20.84 3.26 25.48
CA GLU A 87 -21.64 3.44 26.68
C GLU A 87 -20.76 3.78 27.90
N LYS A 88 -21.36 4.48 28.87
CA LYS A 88 -20.67 4.84 30.11
C LYS A 88 -20.37 3.59 30.92
N MET A 89 -19.11 3.43 31.33
CA MET A 89 -18.74 2.34 32.21
C MET A 89 -19.47 2.44 33.56
N SER A 90 -20.24 1.41 33.91
CA SER A 90 -20.98 1.34 35.17
C SER A 90 -21.11 -0.09 35.64
N LYS A 91 -20.77 -0.33 36.91
CA LYS A 91 -20.97 -1.64 37.55
C LYS A 91 -22.45 -2.02 37.65
N GLN A 92 -23.35 -1.04 37.69
CA GLN A 92 -24.79 -1.30 37.82
C GLN A 92 -25.43 -1.76 36.51
N THR A 93 -24.95 -1.28 35.36
CA THR A 93 -25.45 -1.71 34.04
C THR A 93 -24.80 -3.00 33.56
N GLY A 94 -23.79 -3.51 34.27
CA GLY A 94 -22.97 -4.64 33.84
C GLY A 94 -21.93 -4.29 32.78
N ASN A 95 -21.93 -3.05 32.27
CA ASN A 95 -20.97 -2.56 31.29
C ASN A 95 -19.71 -2.04 31.99
N PHE A 96 -18.89 -2.96 32.50
CA PHE A 96 -17.66 -2.64 33.23
C PHE A 96 -16.62 -3.73 33.00
N LEU A 97 -15.36 -3.33 32.79
CA LEU A 97 -14.22 -4.25 32.73
C LEU A 97 -13.12 -3.77 33.67
N THR A 98 -12.57 -4.70 34.45
CA THR A 98 -11.30 -4.49 35.14
C THR A 98 -10.13 -4.77 34.21
N LEU A 99 -8.97 -4.17 34.49
CA LEU A 99 -7.73 -4.42 33.74
C LEU A 99 -7.41 -5.93 33.61
N SER A 100 -7.57 -6.70 34.69
CA SER A 100 -7.26 -8.14 34.69
C SER A 100 -8.22 -8.92 33.77
N GLU A 101 -9.50 -8.56 33.76
CA GLU A 101 -10.48 -9.18 32.87
C GLU A 101 -10.18 -8.81 31.41
N THR A 102 -9.89 -7.54 31.13
CA THR A 102 -9.56 -7.08 29.77
C THR A 102 -8.32 -7.79 29.22
N VAL A 103 -7.27 -7.95 30.03
CA VAL A 103 -6.07 -8.70 29.63
C VAL A 103 -6.37 -10.19 29.44
N GLY A 104 -7.23 -10.78 30.28
CA GLY A 104 -7.66 -12.17 30.12
C GLY A 104 -8.47 -12.42 28.85
N LEU A 105 -9.25 -11.42 28.41
CA LEU A 105 -10.06 -11.49 27.19
C LEU A 105 -9.26 -11.22 25.92
N PHE A 106 -8.47 -10.15 25.89
CA PHE A 106 -7.87 -9.61 24.65
C PHE A 106 -6.35 -9.64 24.62
N SER A 107 -5.68 -10.25 25.62
CA SER A 107 -4.25 -10.11 25.89
C SER A 107 -3.83 -8.66 26.24
N ALA A 108 -2.61 -8.51 26.75
CA ALA A 108 -2.07 -7.18 27.05
C ALA A 108 -1.91 -6.31 25.80
N ASP A 109 -1.38 -6.86 24.70
CA ASP A 109 -1.11 -6.09 23.48
C ASP A 109 -2.38 -5.82 22.66
N GLY A 110 -3.32 -6.77 22.60
CA GLY A 110 -4.62 -6.55 21.95
C GLY A 110 -5.44 -5.44 22.64
N MET A 111 -5.45 -5.44 23.98
CA MET A 111 -6.02 -4.35 24.77
C MET A 111 -5.32 -3.01 24.49
N ARG A 112 -3.98 -2.99 24.47
CA ARG A 112 -3.19 -1.75 24.26
C ARG A 112 -3.42 -1.13 22.89
N ILE A 113 -3.63 -1.94 21.84
CA ILE A 113 -4.05 -1.42 20.51
C ILE A 113 -5.40 -0.72 20.61
N SER A 114 -6.41 -1.36 21.22
CA SER A 114 -7.74 -0.76 21.35
C SER A 114 -7.71 0.51 22.20
N LEU A 115 -6.88 0.55 23.25
CA LEU A 115 -6.66 1.76 24.06
C LEU A 115 -5.95 2.89 23.29
N ALA A 116 -4.97 2.57 22.44
CA ALA A 116 -4.32 3.56 21.58
C ALA A 116 -5.30 4.11 20.52
N ASP A 117 -6.20 3.28 19.99
CA ASP A 117 -7.23 3.72 19.03
C ASP A 117 -8.41 4.47 19.69
N ALA A 118 -8.56 4.37 21.01
CA ALA A 118 -9.76 4.83 21.72
C ALA A 118 -9.98 6.35 21.61
N GLY A 119 -8.91 7.16 21.57
CA GLY A 119 -8.99 8.60 21.40
C GLY A 119 -7.81 9.36 22.02
N ASP A 120 -7.31 10.38 21.30
CA ASP A 120 -6.12 11.15 21.70
C ASP A 120 -6.44 12.46 22.43
N TYR A 121 -7.67 12.95 22.31
CA TYR A 121 -8.06 14.30 22.74
C TYR A 121 -8.74 14.32 24.12
N VAL A 122 -9.23 15.50 24.50
CA VAL A 122 -9.97 15.74 25.77
C VAL A 122 -11.41 15.22 25.72
N GLU A 123 -11.93 14.96 24.52
CA GLU A 123 -13.20 14.26 24.34
C GLU A 123 -13.13 12.84 24.87
N ASP A 124 -14.29 12.30 25.26
CA ASP A 124 -14.34 10.96 25.84
C ASP A 124 -13.84 9.92 24.81
N ALA A 125 -12.89 9.10 25.26
CA ALA A 125 -12.31 8.03 24.47
C ALA A 125 -13.21 6.80 24.53
N ASN A 126 -13.15 5.92 23.53
CA ASN A 126 -14.02 4.74 23.48
C ASN A 126 -13.23 3.45 23.27
N PHE A 127 -13.31 2.53 24.23
CA PHE A 127 -12.79 1.18 24.07
C PHE A 127 -13.83 0.29 23.37
N VAL A 128 -13.48 -0.30 22.24
CA VAL A 128 -14.38 -1.14 21.43
C VAL A 128 -13.87 -2.58 21.44
N TYR A 129 -14.76 -3.54 21.74
CA TYR A 129 -14.40 -4.97 21.82
C TYR A 129 -14.00 -5.52 20.45
N ASP A 130 -14.80 -5.26 19.42
CA ASP A 130 -14.54 -5.71 18.05
C ASP A 130 -13.16 -5.24 17.56
N MET A 131 -12.73 -4.05 17.99
CA MET A 131 -11.40 -3.53 17.66
C MET A 131 -10.28 -4.30 18.39
N ALA A 132 -10.48 -4.63 19.67
CA ALA A 132 -9.53 -5.43 20.43
C ALA A 132 -9.42 -6.87 19.88
N ASP A 133 -10.54 -7.51 19.52
CA ASP A 133 -10.55 -8.83 18.89
C ASP A 133 -9.85 -8.82 17.52
N ALA A 134 -10.16 -7.83 16.68
CA ALA A 134 -9.49 -7.64 15.40
C ALA A 134 -7.97 -7.39 15.58
N ALA A 135 -7.58 -6.68 16.63
CA ALA A 135 -6.18 -6.43 16.96
C ALA A 135 -5.44 -7.74 17.30
N VAL A 136 -6.04 -8.62 18.11
CA VAL A 136 -5.46 -9.93 18.44
C VAL A 136 -5.20 -10.76 17.18
N LEU A 137 -6.17 -10.83 16.27
CA LEU A 137 -6.03 -11.55 15.00
C LEU A 137 -4.93 -10.95 14.12
N ARG A 138 -4.85 -9.61 14.01
CA ARG A 138 -3.81 -8.93 13.23
C ARG A 138 -2.41 -9.17 13.80
N LEU A 139 -2.25 -9.10 15.12
CA LEU A 139 -0.98 -9.37 15.80
C LEU A 139 -0.54 -10.83 15.62
N TYR A 140 -1.47 -11.77 15.73
CA TYR A 140 -1.19 -13.18 15.48
C TYR A 140 -0.73 -13.42 14.03
N ASN A 141 -1.45 -12.86 13.05
CA ASN A 141 -1.10 -12.97 11.64
C ASN A 141 0.27 -12.32 11.34
N LEU A 142 0.60 -11.21 11.99
CA LEU A 142 1.92 -10.57 11.88
C LEU A 142 3.04 -11.50 12.37
N LEU A 143 2.86 -12.17 13.51
CA LEU A 143 3.83 -13.13 14.04
C LEU A 143 4.01 -14.34 13.12
N VAL A 144 2.90 -14.91 12.62
CA VAL A 144 2.93 -16.04 11.69
C VAL A 144 3.65 -15.64 10.40
N TRP A 145 3.25 -14.52 9.79
CA TRP A 145 3.86 -14.04 8.55
C TRP A 145 5.35 -13.74 8.73
N SER A 146 5.76 -13.17 9.86
CA SER A 146 7.19 -12.93 10.17
C SER A 146 8.00 -14.23 10.19
N ARG A 147 7.46 -15.30 10.79
CA ARG A 147 8.10 -16.63 10.80
C ARG A 147 8.18 -17.24 9.41
N GLU A 148 7.10 -17.11 8.62
CA GLU A 148 7.08 -17.58 7.23
C GLU A 148 8.13 -16.87 6.38
N MET A 149 8.28 -15.56 6.53
CA MET A 149 9.31 -14.80 5.79
C MET A 149 10.74 -15.21 6.18
N VAL A 150 10.99 -15.50 7.47
CA VAL A 150 12.26 -16.08 7.93
C VAL A 150 12.52 -17.43 7.26
N ALA A 151 11.53 -18.33 7.24
CA ALA A 151 11.66 -19.63 6.59
C ALA A 151 11.91 -19.50 5.07
N LEU A 152 11.24 -18.58 4.38
CA LEU A 152 11.46 -18.32 2.95
C LEU A 152 12.84 -17.74 2.67
N ARG A 153 13.38 -16.90 3.56
CA ARG A 153 14.76 -16.38 3.47
C ARG A 153 15.77 -17.53 3.59
N GLU A 154 15.62 -18.41 4.58
CA GLU A 154 16.52 -19.55 4.79
C GLU A 154 16.51 -20.52 3.61
N GLN A 155 15.38 -20.67 2.94
CA GLN A 155 15.23 -21.48 1.74
C GLN A 155 15.69 -20.77 0.45
N ASN A 156 16.15 -19.51 0.52
CA ASN A 156 16.51 -18.67 -0.63
C ASN A 156 15.41 -18.57 -1.70
N ILE A 157 14.14 -18.56 -1.28
CA ILE A 157 12.99 -18.47 -2.19
C ILE A 157 12.67 -17.02 -2.56
N LEU A 158 12.92 -16.09 -1.63
CA LEU A 158 12.71 -14.66 -1.84
C LEU A 158 13.64 -14.12 -2.92
N ARG A 159 13.17 -13.12 -3.65
CA ARG A 159 13.98 -12.44 -4.66
C ARG A 159 15.15 -11.71 -4.00
N SER A 160 16.33 -11.92 -4.55
CA SER A 160 17.58 -11.24 -4.15
C SER A 160 18.26 -10.63 -5.37
N GLY A 161 18.94 -9.50 -5.19
CA GLY A 161 19.71 -8.84 -6.26
C GLY A 161 19.88 -7.34 -6.03
N GLN A 162 20.86 -6.73 -6.70
CA GLN A 162 21.16 -5.30 -6.48
C GLN A 162 20.15 -4.34 -7.12
N LYS A 163 19.40 -4.77 -8.14
CA LYS A 163 18.49 -3.88 -8.85
C LYS A 163 17.09 -3.93 -8.23
N LEU A 164 16.76 -2.89 -7.47
CA LEU A 164 15.41 -2.66 -6.98
C LEU A 164 14.45 -2.36 -8.13
N THR A 165 13.30 -3.01 -8.10
CA THR A 165 12.17 -2.75 -9.02
C THR A 165 11.46 -1.45 -8.64
N PHE A 166 10.57 -0.96 -9.52
CA PHE A 166 9.72 0.19 -9.20
C PHE A 166 8.89 -0.05 -7.92
N ALA A 167 8.30 -1.24 -7.77
CA ALA A 167 7.55 -1.60 -6.57
C ALA A 167 8.41 -1.58 -5.31
N ASP A 168 9.68 -2.02 -5.39
CA ASP A 168 10.61 -1.98 -4.26
C ASP A 168 10.92 -0.54 -3.84
N GLN A 169 11.14 0.35 -4.81
CA GLN A 169 11.43 1.76 -4.56
C GLN A 169 10.24 2.50 -3.95
N VAL A 170 9.04 2.24 -4.47
CA VAL A 170 7.79 2.78 -3.93
C VAL A 170 7.60 2.32 -2.49
N PHE A 171 7.74 1.01 -2.23
CA PHE A 171 7.56 0.47 -0.89
C PHE A 171 8.58 1.02 0.10
N ASP A 172 9.85 1.17 -0.30
CA ASP A 172 10.87 1.80 0.56
C ASP A 172 10.50 3.25 0.91
N ASN A 173 10.03 4.00 -0.07
CA ASN A 173 9.62 5.39 0.11
C ASN A 173 8.39 5.52 1.03
N GLU A 174 7.38 4.67 0.84
CA GLU A 174 6.20 4.60 1.69
C GLU A 174 6.56 4.23 3.12
N MET A 175 7.51 3.29 3.30
CA MET A 175 8.02 2.94 4.62
C MET A 175 8.65 4.15 5.32
N ASN A 176 9.52 4.88 4.63
CA ASN A 176 10.18 6.06 5.19
C ASN A 176 9.15 7.14 5.58
N SER A 177 8.19 7.45 4.69
CA SER A 177 7.11 8.39 4.99
C SER A 177 6.29 7.97 6.23
N ALA A 178 5.90 6.70 6.31
CA ALA A 178 5.10 6.20 7.43
C ALA A 178 5.85 6.26 8.77
N ILE A 179 7.12 5.84 8.79
CA ILE A 179 7.97 5.89 9.99
C ILE A 179 8.11 7.34 10.49
N GLN A 180 8.30 8.30 9.58
CA GLN A 180 8.37 9.72 9.96
C GLN A 180 7.05 10.21 10.55
N LYS A 181 5.91 9.95 9.88
CA LYS A 181 4.59 10.34 10.38
C LYS A 181 4.29 9.71 11.75
N THR A 182 4.68 8.46 11.96
CA THR A 182 4.53 7.78 13.25
C THR A 182 5.39 8.43 14.33
N PHE A 183 6.62 8.83 14.01
CA PHE A 183 7.48 9.58 14.93
C PHE A 183 6.83 10.90 15.33
N ASP A 184 6.38 11.69 14.35
CA ASP A 184 5.75 13.00 14.60
C ASP A 184 4.47 12.86 15.44
N SER A 185 3.70 11.80 15.23
CA SER A 185 2.52 11.47 16.04
C SER A 185 2.87 11.06 17.47
N TYR A 186 3.94 10.29 17.69
CA TYR A 186 4.40 9.96 19.03
C TYR A 186 4.91 11.20 19.79
N GLU A 187 5.68 12.07 19.13
CA GLU A 187 6.16 13.33 19.72
C GLU A 187 5.00 14.23 20.14
N GLN A 188 3.91 14.26 19.35
CA GLN A 188 2.69 14.98 19.67
C GLN A 188 1.76 14.24 20.64
N THR A 189 2.11 13.03 21.06
CA THR A 189 1.28 12.15 21.89
C THR A 189 -0.09 11.80 21.28
N LEU A 190 -0.16 11.71 19.95
CA LEU A 190 -1.31 11.28 19.17
C LEU A 190 -1.19 9.78 18.87
N PHE A 191 -1.57 8.94 19.84
CA PHE A 191 -1.38 7.49 19.75
C PHE A 191 -2.30 6.81 18.74
N LYS A 192 -3.49 7.37 18.49
CA LYS A 192 -4.40 6.89 17.44
C LYS A 192 -3.80 7.13 16.05
N GLU A 193 -3.29 8.33 15.79
CA GLU A 193 -2.62 8.62 14.51
C GLU A 193 -1.28 7.85 14.39
N ALA A 194 -0.54 7.67 15.48
CA ALA A 194 0.65 6.82 15.48
C ALA A 194 0.32 5.36 15.10
N LEU A 195 -0.78 4.81 15.63
CA LEU A 195 -1.25 3.47 15.29
C LEU A 195 -1.76 3.38 13.84
N LYS A 196 -2.47 4.40 13.37
CA LYS A 196 -2.92 4.50 11.98
C LYS A 196 -1.75 4.44 11.00
N HIS A 197 -0.75 5.30 11.17
CA HIS A 197 0.40 5.36 10.27
C HIS A 197 1.36 4.19 10.47
N GLY A 198 1.66 3.83 11.73
CA GLY A 198 2.71 2.88 12.11
C GLY A 198 2.28 1.42 12.18
N PHE A 199 0.99 1.14 12.00
CA PHE A 199 0.48 -0.24 12.00
C PHE A 199 -0.53 -0.48 10.89
N PHE A 200 -1.62 0.28 10.81
CA PHE A 200 -2.68 0.00 9.82
C PHE A 200 -2.26 0.33 8.39
N GLU A 201 -1.83 1.56 8.13
CA GLU A 201 -1.31 1.97 6.82
C GLU A 201 0.00 1.24 6.50
N TYR A 202 0.87 1.04 7.50
CA TYR A 202 2.13 0.31 7.33
C TYR A 202 1.93 -1.13 6.84
N GLN A 203 0.94 -1.84 7.38
CA GLN A 203 0.52 -3.15 6.86
C GLN A 203 -0.11 -3.04 5.47
N GLY A 204 -0.91 -1.98 5.23
CA GLY A 204 -1.47 -1.70 3.91
C GLY A 204 -0.40 -1.56 2.83
N TYR A 205 0.71 -0.86 3.11
CA TYR A 205 1.83 -0.74 2.19
C TYR A 205 2.51 -2.08 1.90
N ARG A 206 2.69 -2.93 2.93
CA ARG A 206 3.20 -4.30 2.73
C ARG A 206 2.27 -5.12 1.85
N ASP A 207 0.97 -5.09 2.12
CA ASP A 207 -0.02 -5.86 1.38
C ASP A 207 -0.10 -5.39 -0.08
N LYS A 208 -0.04 -4.07 -0.30
CA LYS A 208 0.05 -3.46 -1.62
C LYS A 208 1.31 -3.93 -2.35
N TYR A 209 2.47 -3.87 -1.71
CA TYR A 209 3.74 -4.32 -2.28
C TYR A 209 3.72 -5.81 -2.66
N ARG A 210 3.12 -6.66 -1.80
CA ARG A 210 2.91 -8.08 -2.07
C ARG A 210 2.03 -8.31 -3.30
N GLU A 211 0.94 -7.54 -3.45
CA GLU A 211 0.07 -7.60 -4.64
C GLU A 211 0.83 -7.20 -5.91
N HIS A 212 1.62 -6.12 -5.85
CA HIS A 212 2.42 -5.64 -6.98
C HIS A 212 3.49 -6.64 -7.42
N CYS A 213 4.11 -7.36 -6.47
CA CYS A 213 5.09 -8.41 -6.77
C CYS A 213 4.44 -9.70 -7.31
N GLY A 214 3.13 -9.88 -7.16
CA GLY A 214 2.44 -11.12 -7.55
C GLY A 214 2.53 -12.25 -6.52
N GLY A 215 2.87 -11.94 -5.26
CA GLY A 215 2.91 -12.89 -4.14
C GLY A 215 4.17 -12.80 -3.28
N ASP A 216 4.21 -13.61 -2.21
CA ASP A 216 5.27 -13.52 -1.20
C ASP A 216 6.67 -13.85 -1.73
N THR A 217 6.77 -14.82 -2.64
CA THR A 217 8.06 -15.32 -3.15
C THR A 217 8.78 -14.33 -4.06
N GLU A 218 8.07 -13.35 -4.61
CA GLU A 218 8.61 -12.38 -5.56
C GLU A 218 9.05 -11.07 -4.87
N MET A 219 8.74 -10.92 -3.59
CA MET A 219 9.18 -9.78 -2.78
C MET A 219 10.70 -9.82 -2.57
N HIS A 220 11.30 -8.64 -2.51
CA HIS A 220 12.72 -8.48 -2.27
C HIS A 220 13.07 -8.74 -0.81
N VAL A 221 14.05 -9.60 -0.56
CA VAL A 221 14.46 -9.99 0.79
C VAL A 221 14.79 -8.76 1.66
N ASP A 222 15.61 -7.83 1.19
CA ASP A 222 16.01 -6.68 2.01
C ASP A 222 14.83 -5.77 2.36
N MET A 223 13.85 -5.64 1.47
CA MET A 223 12.66 -4.81 1.72
C MET A 223 11.75 -5.44 2.76
N VAL A 224 11.52 -6.76 2.65
CA VAL A 224 10.72 -7.53 3.61
C VAL A 224 11.33 -7.46 5.00
N PHE A 225 12.64 -7.69 5.13
CA PHE A 225 13.30 -7.68 6.44
C PHE A 225 13.48 -6.28 7.02
N LYS A 226 13.71 -5.26 6.17
CA LYS A 226 13.64 -3.86 6.60
C LYS A 226 12.26 -3.58 7.20
N TRP A 227 11.17 -3.93 6.50
CA TRP A 227 9.80 -3.72 6.98
C TRP A 227 9.49 -4.45 8.28
N ILE A 228 9.87 -5.73 8.43
CA ILE A 228 9.60 -6.49 9.66
C ILE A 228 10.33 -5.86 10.85
N GLU A 229 11.59 -5.49 10.67
CA GLU A 229 12.41 -4.87 11.71
C GLU A 229 11.84 -3.51 12.13
N THR A 230 11.54 -2.64 11.17
CA THR A 230 10.96 -1.32 11.47
C THR A 230 9.56 -1.43 12.05
N GLN A 231 8.71 -2.34 11.56
CA GLN A 231 7.38 -2.59 12.12
C GLN A 231 7.47 -2.98 13.59
N ALA A 232 8.41 -3.84 13.97
CA ALA A 232 8.61 -4.22 15.37
C ALA A 232 9.03 -3.02 16.23
N ILE A 233 9.96 -2.19 15.74
CA ILE A 233 10.45 -1.03 16.50
C ILE A 233 9.34 0.01 16.69
N ILE A 234 8.65 0.42 15.63
CA ILE A 234 7.64 1.49 15.69
C ILE A 234 6.37 1.08 16.45
N LEU A 235 6.08 -0.22 16.50
CA LEU A 235 4.96 -0.78 17.26
C LEU A 235 5.31 -1.03 18.73
N SER A 236 6.59 -1.14 19.09
CA SER A 236 7.04 -1.49 20.44
C SER A 236 6.48 -0.61 21.58
N PRO A 237 6.22 0.71 21.40
CA PRO A 237 5.60 1.52 22.46
C PRO A 237 4.16 1.10 22.77
N ILE A 238 3.43 0.57 21.78
CA ILE A 238 2.03 0.14 21.92
C ILE A 238 1.94 -1.36 22.23
N CYS A 239 2.67 -2.22 21.49
CA CYS A 239 2.65 -3.69 21.66
C CYS A 239 4.05 -4.23 21.94
N PRO A 240 4.60 -4.02 23.14
CA PRO A 240 5.98 -4.41 23.44
C PRO A 240 6.19 -5.93 23.38
N HIS A 241 5.21 -6.75 23.78
CA HIS A 241 5.40 -8.19 23.90
C HIS A 241 5.47 -8.86 22.52
N VAL A 242 4.55 -8.52 21.61
CA VAL A 242 4.58 -8.99 20.22
C VAL A 242 5.80 -8.46 19.49
N SER A 243 6.16 -7.20 19.71
CA SER A 243 7.36 -6.61 19.09
C SER A 243 8.65 -7.31 19.54
N GLU A 244 8.76 -7.65 20.83
CA GLU A 244 9.86 -8.45 21.38
C GLU A 244 9.89 -9.87 20.77
N GLN A 245 8.72 -10.50 20.57
CA GLN A 245 8.64 -11.80 19.90
C GLN A 245 9.11 -11.71 18.43
N ILE A 246 8.76 -10.65 17.70
CA ILE A 246 9.26 -10.42 16.33
C ILE A 246 10.77 -10.20 16.36
N TRP A 247 11.30 -9.44 17.31
CA TRP A 247 12.73 -9.21 17.50
C TRP A 247 13.50 -10.53 17.68
N GLN A 248 12.96 -11.44 18.49
CA GLN A 248 13.50 -12.80 18.68
C GLN A 248 13.40 -13.66 17.41
N ILE A 249 12.28 -13.60 16.68
CA ILE A 249 12.09 -14.31 15.39
C ILE A 249 13.16 -13.86 14.38
N LEU A 250 13.49 -12.58 14.37
CA LEU A 250 14.54 -12.04 13.51
C LEU A 250 15.97 -12.44 13.93
N GLY A 251 16.13 -13.04 15.11
CA GLY A 251 17.43 -13.41 15.68
C GLY A 251 18.27 -12.21 16.11
N LYS A 252 17.62 -11.11 16.52
CA LYS A 252 18.31 -9.91 16.99
C LYS A 252 18.73 -10.07 18.46
N ASP A 253 19.89 -9.51 18.79
CA ASP A 253 20.40 -9.52 20.16
C ASP A 253 19.78 -8.41 21.03
N GLY A 254 19.71 -8.65 22.34
CA GLY A 254 19.18 -7.71 23.32
C GLY A 254 17.66 -7.56 23.28
N PHE A 255 17.14 -6.62 24.08
CA PHE A 255 15.71 -6.31 24.13
C PHE A 255 15.35 -5.19 23.16
N ILE A 256 14.16 -5.26 22.57
CA ILE A 256 13.71 -4.24 21.62
C ILE A 256 13.53 -2.86 22.28
N VAL A 257 13.26 -2.83 23.60
CA VAL A 257 13.16 -1.57 24.36
C VAL A 257 14.47 -0.77 24.36
N CYS A 258 15.60 -1.42 24.08
CA CYS A 258 16.91 -0.78 23.96
C CYS A 258 17.24 -0.40 22.50
N ALA A 259 16.40 -0.78 21.53
CA ALA A 259 16.60 -0.43 20.13
C ALA A 259 16.39 1.08 19.92
N LYS A 260 17.16 1.65 18.99
CA LYS A 260 16.98 3.05 18.57
C LYS A 260 15.83 3.14 17.58
N TRP A 261 15.18 4.30 17.54
CA TRP A 261 14.22 4.61 16.48
C TRP A 261 14.88 4.46 15.09
N PRO A 262 14.19 3.95 14.05
CA PRO A 262 14.80 3.72 12.76
C PRO A 262 15.28 5.02 12.11
N ILE A 263 16.52 5.02 11.61
CA ILE A 263 17.08 6.14 10.85
C ILE A 263 16.68 5.97 9.38
N ILE A 264 15.92 6.93 8.85
CA ILE A 264 15.38 6.88 7.48
C ILE A 264 15.76 8.14 6.70
N PRO A 265 15.96 8.03 5.37
CA PRO A 265 16.03 9.20 4.52
C PRO A 265 14.64 9.86 4.39
N PRO A 266 14.57 11.15 4.06
CA PRO A 266 13.30 11.80 3.75
C PRO A 266 12.63 11.11 2.55
N ALA A 267 11.30 11.05 2.55
CA ALA A 267 10.55 10.49 1.44
C ALA A 267 10.72 11.36 0.19
N ASP A 268 10.90 10.71 -0.96
CA ASP A 268 10.95 11.33 -2.27
C ASP A 268 9.54 11.58 -2.79
N ASP A 269 9.17 12.85 -2.89
CA ASP A 269 7.88 13.32 -3.42
C ASP A 269 7.60 12.81 -4.85
N LEU A 270 8.64 12.66 -5.67
CA LEU A 270 8.48 12.19 -7.05
C LEU A 270 8.05 10.73 -7.08
N ILE A 271 8.63 9.88 -6.24
CA ILE A 271 8.26 8.46 -6.14
C ILE A 271 6.84 8.33 -5.61
N THR A 272 6.48 9.10 -4.58
CA THR A 272 5.10 9.16 -4.05
C THR A 272 4.11 9.48 -5.17
N LYS A 273 4.39 10.50 -5.99
CA LYS A 273 3.53 10.88 -7.12
C LYS A 273 3.42 9.80 -8.20
N LYS A 274 4.52 9.10 -8.50
CA LYS A 274 4.49 7.96 -9.42
C LYS A 274 3.62 6.82 -8.88
N ALA A 275 3.67 6.55 -7.57
CA ALA A 275 2.86 5.54 -6.92
C ALA A 275 1.36 5.90 -6.93
N GLU A 276 1.01 7.14 -6.55
CA GLU A 276 -0.36 7.66 -6.60
C GLU A 276 -0.95 7.56 -8.01
N PHE A 277 -0.16 7.94 -9.02
CA PHE A 277 -0.53 7.80 -10.43
C PHE A 277 -0.86 6.36 -10.81
N MET A 278 -0.05 5.39 -10.37
CA MET A 278 -0.28 3.98 -10.65
C MET A 278 -1.54 3.45 -9.96
N ASP A 279 -1.74 3.79 -8.68
CA ASP A 279 -2.91 3.38 -7.90
C ASP A 279 -4.21 3.94 -8.51
N ASP A 280 -4.23 5.22 -8.87
CA ASP A 280 -5.35 5.87 -9.53
C ASP A 280 -5.64 5.28 -10.91
N THR A 281 -4.59 5.01 -11.68
CA THR A 281 -4.68 4.41 -13.03
C THR A 281 -5.30 3.02 -12.98
N ILE A 282 -4.79 2.13 -12.10
CA ILE A 282 -5.32 0.77 -11.94
C ILE A 282 -6.78 0.80 -11.47
N ARG A 283 -7.12 1.70 -10.55
CA ARG A 283 -8.50 1.87 -10.09
C ARG A 283 -9.44 2.28 -11.23
N ASP A 284 -9.05 3.26 -12.05
CA ASP A 284 -9.84 3.69 -13.21
C ASP A 284 -9.96 2.57 -14.26
N PHE A 285 -8.88 1.84 -14.52
CA PHE A 285 -8.91 0.72 -15.45
C PHE A 285 -9.86 -0.39 -14.99
N ARG A 286 -9.79 -0.79 -13.71
CA ARG A 286 -10.73 -1.78 -13.12
C ARG A 286 -12.19 -1.30 -13.24
N LEU A 287 -12.46 -0.01 -13.02
CA LEU A 287 -13.79 0.57 -13.16
C LEU A 287 -14.29 0.53 -14.61
N ARG A 288 -13.44 0.87 -15.57
CA ARG A 288 -13.78 0.82 -17.01
C ARG A 288 -14.01 -0.60 -17.49
N LEU A 289 -13.22 -1.57 -17.02
CA LEU A 289 -13.43 -2.99 -17.32
C LEU A 289 -14.82 -3.44 -16.86
N LYS A 290 -15.19 -3.11 -15.61
CA LYS A 290 -16.51 -3.42 -15.05
C LYS A 290 -17.64 -2.81 -15.88
N ASN A 291 -17.48 -1.55 -16.31
CA ASN A 291 -18.48 -0.87 -17.14
C ASN A 291 -18.59 -1.50 -18.53
N HIS A 292 -17.47 -1.87 -19.15
CA HIS A 292 -17.45 -2.55 -20.45
C HIS A 292 -18.18 -3.91 -20.38
N MET A 293 -17.94 -4.69 -19.32
CA MET A 293 -18.63 -5.97 -19.08
C MET A 293 -20.14 -5.80 -18.86
N ASN A 294 -20.55 -4.83 -18.04
CA ASN A 294 -21.96 -4.55 -17.75
C ASN A 294 -22.75 -4.11 -18.99
N LEU A 295 -22.14 -3.30 -19.87
CA LEU A 295 -22.76 -2.86 -21.13
C LEU A 295 -23.01 -4.04 -22.08
N LYS A 296 -22.12 -5.03 -22.09
CA LYS A 296 -22.27 -6.21 -22.94
C LYS A 296 -23.25 -7.23 -22.38
N GLN A 297 -23.32 -7.44 -21.06
CA GLN A 297 -24.31 -8.34 -20.44
C GLN A 297 -25.76 -7.91 -20.76
N LYS A 298 -26.00 -6.61 -20.96
CA LYS A 298 -27.30 -6.08 -21.41
C LYS A 298 -27.62 -6.37 -22.89
N LYS A 299 -26.62 -6.70 -23.72
CA LYS A 299 -26.76 -6.94 -25.17
C LYS A 299 -26.62 -8.41 -25.56
N SER A 300 -25.95 -9.24 -24.77
CA SER A 300 -25.70 -10.68 -25.00
C SER A 300 -25.53 -11.42 -23.67
N LYS A 301 -26.06 -12.63 -23.53
CA LYS A 301 -25.90 -13.49 -22.33
C LYS A 301 -24.50 -14.13 -22.25
N ASP A 302 -23.82 -14.32 -23.38
CA ASP A 302 -22.42 -14.77 -23.43
C ASP A 302 -21.54 -13.54 -23.66
N THR A 303 -20.80 -13.15 -22.63
CA THR A 303 -19.83 -12.06 -22.70
C THR A 303 -18.49 -12.56 -22.23
N ASN A 304 -17.59 -12.80 -23.18
CA ASN A 304 -16.21 -13.15 -22.85
C ASN A 304 -15.47 -11.89 -22.38
N PRO A 305 -14.56 -12.02 -21.38
CA PRO A 305 -13.68 -10.93 -20.98
C PRO A 305 -12.80 -10.46 -22.14
N PRO A 306 -12.47 -9.16 -22.21
CA PRO A 306 -11.55 -8.65 -23.22
C PRO A 306 -10.17 -9.28 -23.03
N SER A 307 -9.53 -9.70 -24.13
CA SER A 307 -8.18 -10.25 -24.13
C SER A 307 -7.10 -9.18 -24.30
N GLU A 308 -7.41 -8.09 -25.02
CA GLU A 308 -6.46 -7.03 -25.33
C GLU A 308 -6.98 -5.65 -24.94
N ALA A 309 -6.06 -4.74 -24.63
CA ALA A 309 -6.39 -3.33 -24.43
C ALA A 309 -5.33 -2.38 -24.99
N ILE A 310 -5.73 -1.13 -25.24
CA ILE A 310 -4.84 -0.04 -25.61
C ILE A 310 -4.94 1.03 -24.51
N ILE A 311 -3.81 1.39 -23.93
CA ILE A 311 -3.69 2.51 -22.99
C ILE A 311 -3.24 3.74 -23.77
N TYR A 312 -4.00 4.82 -23.63
CA TYR A 312 -3.68 6.13 -24.17
C TYR A 312 -3.21 7.04 -23.04
N PHE A 313 -2.06 7.70 -23.24
CA PHE A 313 -1.56 8.72 -22.33
C PHE A 313 -1.31 10.02 -23.08
N ALA A 314 -1.37 11.14 -22.35
CA ALA A 314 -1.06 12.46 -22.88
C ALA A 314 0.15 13.04 -22.15
N GLU A 315 1.18 13.45 -22.89
CA GLU A 315 2.34 14.17 -22.33
C GLU A 315 1.95 15.58 -21.91
N GLU A 316 1.05 16.21 -22.67
CA GLU A 316 0.67 17.59 -22.51
C GLU A 316 -0.84 17.76 -22.46
N TYR A 317 -1.31 18.75 -21.70
CA TYR A 317 -2.72 19.12 -21.75
C TYR A 317 -3.11 19.62 -23.15
N PRO A 318 -4.36 19.35 -23.60
CA PRO A 318 -4.98 20.04 -24.73
C PRO A 318 -4.84 21.56 -24.64
N SER A 319 -4.75 22.23 -25.78
CA SER A 319 -4.49 23.68 -25.87
C SER A 319 -5.38 24.54 -24.96
N TRP A 320 -6.68 24.26 -24.92
CA TRP A 320 -7.61 25.00 -24.06
C TRP A 320 -7.40 24.74 -22.56
N GLN A 321 -6.97 23.53 -22.17
CA GLN A 321 -6.67 23.19 -20.76
C GLN A 321 -5.35 23.83 -20.32
N LYS A 322 -4.34 23.91 -21.21
CA LYS A 322 -3.09 24.65 -20.96
C LYS A 322 -3.35 26.12 -20.67
N GLU A 323 -4.19 26.77 -21.47
CA GLU A 323 -4.54 28.19 -21.27
C GLU A 323 -5.28 28.41 -19.94
N VAL A 324 -6.17 27.50 -19.55
CA VAL A 324 -6.85 27.55 -18.25
C VAL A 324 -5.84 27.37 -17.11
N LEU A 325 -4.97 26.36 -17.18
CA LEU A 325 -3.94 26.10 -16.15
C LEU A 325 -2.95 27.25 -16.03
N GLY A 326 -2.51 27.83 -17.16
CA GLY A 326 -1.65 29.01 -17.17
C GLY A 326 -2.30 30.20 -16.47
N LEU A 327 -3.59 30.45 -16.73
CA LEU A 327 -4.35 31.50 -16.03
C LEU A 327 -4.51 31.19 -14.54
N LEU A 328 -4.82 29.95 -14.17
CA LEU A 328 -4.95 29.53 -12.77
C LEU A 328 -3.63 29.69 -12.02
N ASN A 329 -2.51 29.30 -12.62
CA ASN A 329 -1.19 29.47 -12.05
C ASN A 329 -0.86 30.96 -11.84
N GLN A 330 -1.19 31.81 -12.81
CA GLN A 330 -1.05 33.26 -12.66
C GLN A 330 -1.92 33.79 -11.50
N CYS A 331 -3.18 33.36 -11.39
CA CYS A 331 -4.07 33.77 -10.31
C CYS A 331 -3.57 33.29 -8.93
N TYR A 332 -2.98 32.10 -8.88
CA TYR A 332 -2.43 31.51 -7.67
C TYR A 332 -1.19 32.29 -7.17
N GLN A 333 -0.32 32.70 -8.09
CA GLN A 333 0.83 33.55 -7.78
C GLN A 333 0.41 34.97 -7.36
N GLU A 334 -0.60 35.55 -8.02
CA GLU A 334 -1.16 36.85 -7.64
C GLU A 334 -1.82 36.81 -6.24
N GLY A 335 -2.37 35.66 -5.85
CA GLY A 335 -3.10 35.45 -4.60
C GLY A 335 -2.27 34.94 -3.42
N ASN A 336 -0.92 34.97 -3.48
CA ASN A 336 -0.04 34.42 -2.44
C ASN A 336 -0.39 32.97 -2.02
N GLY A 337 -0.75 32.12 -2.98
CA GLY A 337 -1.07 30.72 -2.70
C GLY A 337 -2.56 30.42 -2.52
N GLU A 338 -3.45 31.36 -2.87
CA GLU A 338 -4.90 31.13 -2.92
C GLU A 338 -5.49 31.50 -4.28
N LEU A 339 -6.43 30.68 -4.76
CA LEU A 339 -7.16 30.96 -6.01
C LEU A 339 -8.36 31.89 -5.73
N PRO A 340 -8.59 32.94 -6.53
CA PRO A 340 -9.71 33.88 -6.36
C PRO A 340 -11.08 33.21 -6.59
N ASP A 341 -12.19 33.89 -6.27
CA ASP A 341 -13.55 33.34 -6.41
C ASP A 341 -13.88 32.91 -7.85
N ASN A 342 -14.76 31.92 -7.99
CA ASN A 342 -15.20 31.36 -9.27
C ASN A 342 -15.75 32.42 -10.24
N LYS A 343 -16.36 33.51 -9.72
CA LYS A 343 -16.81 34.64 -10.56
C LYS A 343 -15.66 35.36 -11.24
N GLU A 344 -14.56 35.60 -10.52
CA GLU A 344 -13.39 36.31 -11.06
C GLU A 344 -12.63 35.43 -12.06
N ILE A 345 -12.47 34.14 -11.76
CA ILE A 345 -11.86 33.20 -12.71
C ILE A 345 -12.71 33.08 -13.98
N SER A 346 -14.04 32.98 -13.86
CA SER A 346 -14.94 32.92 -15.01
C SER A 346 -14.86 34.18 -15.88
N ARG A 347 -14.75 35.38 -15.27
CA ARG A 347 -14.57 36.65 -15.97
C ARG A 347 -13.27 36.67 -16.77
N ARG A 348 -12.15 36.27 -16.16
CA ARG A 348 -10.83 36.23 -16.82
C ARG A 348 -10.76 35.20 -17.93
N LEU A 349 -11.34 34.01 -17.73
CA LEU A 349 -11.45 32.98 -18.77
C LEU A 349 -12.32 33.43 -19.96
N GLY A 350 -13.41 34.16 -19.70
CA GLY A 350 -14.29 34.71 -20.73
C GLY A 350 -13.65 35.79 -21.61
N ALA A 351 -12.58 36.43 -21.14
CA ALA A 351 -11.80 37.39 -21.92
C ALA A 351 -10.88 36.73 -22.96
N ILE A 352 -10.61 35.42 -22.83
CA ILE A 352 -9.72 34.68 -23.72
C ILE A 352 -10.52 34.15 -24.92
N GLU A 353 -10.18 34.61 -26.12
CA GLU A 353 -10.97 34.33 -27.34
C GLU A 353 -10.94 32.86 -27.77
N SER A 354 -9.81 32.18 -27.59
CA SER A 354 -9.61 30.74 -27.87
C SER A 354 -10.48 29.84 -27.00
N LEU A 355 -10.82 30.26 -25.77
CA LEU A 355 -11.62 29.48 -24.82
C LEU A 355 -13.14 29.61 -25.04
N LYS A 356 -13.61 30.56 -25.85
CA LYS A 356 -15.05 30.79 -26.11
C LYS A 356 -15.79 29.51 -26.56
N LYS A 357 -15.12 28.66 -27.36
CA LYS A 357 -15.68 27.38 -27.85
C LYS A 357 -15.81 26.32 -26.74
N PHE A 358 -15.03 26.43 -25.66
CA PHE A 358 -14.93 25.46 -24.58
C PHE A 358 -15.48 25.98 -23.25
N MET A 359 -16.17 27.12 -23.23
CA MET A 359 -16.66 27.76 -21.99
C MET A 359 -17.57 26.87 -21.12
N LYS A 360 -18.29 25.91 -21.71
CA LYS A 360 -19.09 24.93 -20.95
C LYS A 360 -18.22 23.90 -20.21
N LYS A 361 -16.99 23.65 -20.68
CA LYS A 361 -16.04 22.68 -20.13
C LYS A 361 -14.99 23.32 -19.20
N THR A 362 -14.73 24.62 -19.33
CA THR A 362 -13.70 25.32 -18.54
C THR A 362 -14.01 25.39 -17.05
N MET A 363 -15.23 25.78 -16.65
CA MET A 363 -15.57 25.88 -15.22
C MET A 363 -15.57 24.53 -14.48
N PRO A 364 -16.11 23.43 -15.04
CA PRO A 364 -15.93 22.10 -14.44
C PRO A 364 -14.46 21.71 -14.28
N PHE A 365 -13.60 22.07 -15.23
CA PHE A 365 -12.17 21.82 -15.15
C PHE A 365 -11.48 22.66 -14.06
N VAL A 366 -11.84 23.94 -13.92
CA VAL A 366 -11.36 24.79 -12.81
C VAL A 366 -11.73 24.21 -11.44
N GLN A 367 -12.96 23.71 -11.30
CA GLN A 367 -13.42 23.08 -10.06
C GLN A 367 -12.60 21.82 -9.74
N LEU A 368 -12.35 20.97 -10.74
CA LEU A 368 -11.48 19.80 -10.60
C LEU A 368 -10.06 20.20 -10.15
N ILE A 369 -9.49 21.25 -10.73
CA ILE A 369 -8.15 21.72 -10.34
C ILE A 369 -8.14 22.30 -8.93
N ARG A 370 -9.19 23.00 -8.48
CA ARG A 370 -9.29 23.44 -7.07
C ARG A 370 -9.33 22.25 -6.10
N GLU A 371 -10.11 21.23 -6.42
CA GLU A 371 -10.20 20.02 -5.61
C GLU A 371 -8.84 19.31 -5.54
N ASN A 372 -8.15 19.19 -6.68
CA ASN A 372 -6.80 18.64 -6.72
C ASN A 372 -5.78 19.51 -5.99
N LEU A 373 -5.89 20.84 -6.05
CA LEU A 373 -5.01 21.78 -5.35
C LEU A 373 -5.14 21.64 -3.82
N ALA A 374 -6.36 21.39 -3.33
CA ALA A 374 -6.61 21.16 -1.91
C ALA A 374 -5.98 19.84 -1.40
N ILE A 375 -5.84 18.84 -2.29
CA ILE A 375 -5.32 17.51 -1.94
C ILE A 375 -3.80 17.41 -2.18
N HIS A 376 -3.31 17.88 -3.34
CA HIS A 376 -1.95 17.68 -3.82
C HIS A 376 -1.11 18.96 -3.87
N GLY A 377 -1.63 20.08 -3.37
CA GLY A 377 -0.95 21.37 -3.34
C GLY A 377 -0.60 21.91 -4.72
N GLU A 378 0.45 22.74 -4.79
CA GLU A 378 0.88 23.47 -6.00
C GLU A 378 1.07 22.58 -7.24
N SER A 379 1.41 21.29 -7.06
CA SER A 379 1.59 20.37 -8.18
C SER A 379 0.33 20.07 -8.99
N ALA A 380 -0.86 20.38 -8.46
CA ALA A 380 -2.10 20.32 -9.22
C ALA A 380 -2.17 21.36 -10.36
N LEU A 381 -1.31 22.39 -10.35
CA LEU A 381 -1.24 23.43 -11.37
C LEU A 381 -0.19 23.15 -12.45
N ASP A 382 0.53 22.03 -12.36
CA ASP A 382 1.57 21.69 -13.33
C ASP A 382 0.96 21.46 -14.73
N ILE A 383 1.59 22.06 -15.75
CA ILE A 383 1.14 21.99 -17.15
C ILE A 383 1.52 20.64 -17.80
N ALA A 384 2.40 19.88 -17.16
CA ALA A 384 2.83 18.56 -17.59
C ALA A 384 3.13 17.69 -16.37
N CYS A 385 3.08 16.37 -16.56
CA CYS A 385 3.49 15.45 -15.51
C CYS A 385 5.00 15.59 -15.24
N ARG A 386 5.41 15.62 -13.96
CA ARG A 386 6.83 15.76 -13.57
C ARG A 386 7.67 14.50 -13.83
N PHE A 387 7.04 13.42 -14.29
CA PHE A 387 7.69 12.16 -14.62
C PHE A 387 7.17 11.59 -15.94
N ASP A 388 7.95 10.68 -16.52
CA ASP A 388 7.56 9.96 -17.72
C ASP A 388 6.48 8.91 -17.38
N GLN A 389 5.24 9.21 -17.75
CA GLN A 389 4.09 8.33 -17.55
C GLN A 389 4.24 7.00 -18.33
N LYS A 390 4.84 7.05 -19.52
CA LYS A 390 5.02 5.87 -20.36
C LYS A 390 6.01 4.92 -19.69
N GLU A 391 7.13 5.44 -19.21
CA GLU A 391 8.13 4.66 -18.49
C GLU A 391 7.51 3.96 -17.28
N VAL A 392 6.73 4.68 -16.47
CA VAL A 392 6.07 4.12 -15.28
C VAL A 392 5.07 3.01 -15.64
N LEU A 393 4.28 3.19 -16.70
CA LEU A 393 3.34 2.17 -17.18
C LEU A 393 4.06 0.94 -17.75
N GLU A 394 5.15 1.14 -18.50
CA GLU A 394 5.97 0.07 -19.08
C GLU A 394 6.68 -0.76 -18.00
N GLN A 395 7.22 -0.10 -16.96
CA GLN A 395 7.86 -0.79 -15.83
C GLN A 395 6.89 -1.68 -15.04
N ASN A 396 5.59 -1.35 -15.04
CA ASN A 396 4.55 -2.05 -14.29
C ASN A 396 3.59 -2.85 -15.19
N LEU A 397 3.99 -3.15 -16.43
CA LEU A 397 3.12 -3.80 -17.43
C LEU A 397 2.63 -5.18 -16.97
N ASP A 398 3.51 -5.98 -16.35
CA ASP A 398 3.14 -7.31 -15.86
C ASP A 398 2.08 -7.24 -14.75
N TYR A 399 2.18 -6.25 -13.86
CA TYR A 399 1.17 -6.00 -12.84
C TYR A 399 -0.16 -5.56 -13.46
N ILE A 400 -0.15 -4.63 -14.43
CA ILE A 400 -1.37 -4.18 -15.13
C ILE A 400 -2.07 -5.35 -15.82
N LEU A 401 -1.31 -6.21 -16.51
CA LEU A 401 -1.85 -7.39 -17.20
C LEU A 401 -2.49 -8.37 -16.22
N SER A 402 -1.80 -8.68 -15.12
CA SER A 402 -2.33 -9.57 -14.08
C SER A 402 -3.55 -8.99 -13.36
N ALA A 403 -3.54 -7.69 -13.05
CA ALA A 403 -4.59 -7.02 -12.29
C ALA A 403 -5.90 -6.86 -13.09
N LEU A 404 -5.81 -6.80 -14.42
CA LEU A 404 -6.96 -6.65 -15.33
C LEU A 404 -7.32 -7.93 -16.08
N ASP A 405 -6.57 -9.02 -15.84
CA ASP A 405 -6.73 -10.32 -16.49
C ASP A 405 -6.61 -10.28 -18.03
N LEU A 406 -5.71 -9.41 -18.53
CA LEU A 406 -5.45 -9.16 -19.94
C LEU A 406 -4.27 -9.97 -20.47
N GLU A 407 -4.26 -10.25 -21.77
CA GLU A 407 -3.19 -11.01 -22.44
C GLU A 407 -2.13 -10.09 -23.06
N SER A 408 -2.58 -8.97 -23.63
CA SER A 408 -1.73 -7.96 -24.24
C SER A 408 -2.26 -6.55 -23.99
N VAL A 409 -1.34 -5.60 -23.79
CA VAL A 409 -1.63 -4.18 -23.64
C VAL A 409 -0.65 -3.40 -24.50
N THR A 410 -1.18 -2.47 -25.30
CA THR A 410 -0.37 -1.53 -26.09
C THR A 410 -0.46 -0.14 -25.47
N ILE A 411 0.67 0.52 -25.24
CA ILE A 411 0.73 1.87 -24.70
C ILE A 411 1.02 2.85 -25.86
N THR A 412 0.12 3.79 -26.10
CA THR A 412 0.17 4.71 -27.24
C THR A 412 -0.07 6.15 -26.80
N ASP A 413 0.62 7.09 -27.44
CA ASP A 413 0.42 8.52 -27.25
C ASP A 413 -0.80 9.01 -28.04
N VAL A 414 -1.61 9.89 -27.43
CA VAL A 414 -2.74 10.57 -28.06
C VAL A 414 -2.39 11.40 -29.30
N ARG A 415 -1.11 11.76 -29.52
CA ARG A 415 -0.63 12.43 -30.73
C ARG A 415 -0.68 11.54 -31.99
N GLY A 416 -0.88 10.23 -31.84
CA GLY A 416 -1.04 9.27 -32.94
C GLY A 416 -2.42 9.31 -33.63
N VAL A 417 -2.71 8.31 -34.47
CA VAL A 417 -4.04 8.13 -35.08
C VAL A 417 -5.00 7.57 -34.02
N VAL A 418 -5.64 8.47 -33.27
CA VAL A 418 -6.52 8.14 -32.15
C VAL A 418 -7.91 8.75 -32.36
N PRO A 419 -9.00 8.07 -31.97
CA PRO A 419 -10.34 8.65 -32.00
C PRO A 419 -10.44 9.99 -31.25
N ALA A 420 -11.08 10.99 -31.86
CA ALA A 420 -11.12 12.37 -31.32
C ALA A 420 -11.72 12.47 -29.91
N ASN A 421 -12.63 11.57 -29.55
CA ASN A 421 -13.19 11.47 -28.20
C ASN A 421 -12.14 11.06 -27.15
N VAL A 422 -11.20 10.18 -27.49
CA VAL A 422 -10.14 9.75 -26.56
C VAL A 422 -9.13 10.87 -26.35
N VAL A 423 -8.80 11.61 -27.41
CA VAL A 423 -7.92 12.79 -27.34
C VAL A 423 -8.50 13.86 -26.44
N GLU A 424 -9.82 14.10 -26.48
CA GLU A 424 -10.47 15.08 -25.60
C GLU A 424 -10.57 14.63 -24.14
N MET A 425 -10.62 13.32 -23.87
CA MET A 425 -10.80 12.78 -22.52
C MET A 425 -9.49 12.50 -21.78
N THR A 426 -8.39 12.31 -22.51
CA THR A 426 -7.09 11.97 -21.91
C THR A 426 -6.36 13.24 -21.51
N CYS A 427 -5.83 13.26 -20.28
CA CYS A 427 -5.00 14.36 -19.81
C CYS A 427 -3.76 13.81 -19.08
N PRO A 428 -2.68 14.61 -18.95
CA PRO A 428 -1.50 14.19 -18.19
C PRO A 428 -1.87 13.74 -16.78
N GLY A 429 -1.32 12.59 -16.37
CA GLY A 429 -1.62 11.97 -15.08
C GLY A 429 -2.89 11.12 -15.05
N LYS A 430 -3.71 11.13 -16.11
CA LYS A 430 -4.94 10.32 -16.20
C LYS A 430 -5.01 9.59 -17.55
N PRO A 431 -4.28 8.48 -17.70
CA PRO A 431 -4.33 7.67 -18.90
C PRO A 431 -5.69 6.99 -19.03
N ILE A 432 -6.09 6.68 -20.25
CA ILE A 432 -7.37 6.01 -20.56
C ILE A 432 -7.09 4.66 -21.19
N ILE A 433 -7.72 3.62 -20.67
CA ILE A 433 -7.71 2.29 -21.28
C ILE A 433 -8.95 2.08 -22.15
N MET A 434 -8.75 1.53 -23.34
CA MET A 434 -9.80 0.98 -24.19
C MET A 434 -9.60 -0.51 -24.39
N TYR A 435 -10.63 -1.29 -24.05
CA TYR A 435 -10.65 -2.73 -24.26
C TYR A 435 -11.04 -3.03 -25.70
N LYS A 436 -10.26 -3.89 -26.37
CA LYS A 436 -10.63 -4.39 -27.69
C LYS A 436 -11.66 -5.50 -27.57
N GLU A 437 -12.46 -5.65 -28.62
CA GLU A 437 -13.33 -6.82 -28.73
C GLU A 437 -12.48 -8.05 -29.01
N GLN A 438 -12.80 -9.15 -28.34
CA GLN A 438 -12.15 -10.42 -28.61
C GLN A 438 -12.56 -10.88 -30.01
N GLU A 439 -11.59 -11.02 -30.91
CA GLU A 439 -11.84 -11.58 -32.24
C GLU A 439 -12.30 -13.05 -32.11
N PRO A 440 -13.22 -13.51 -32.98
CA PRO A 440 -13.69 -14.89 -32.94
C PRO A 440 -12.52 -15.86 -33.18
N GLY A 441 -12.20 -16.66 -32.16
CA GLY A 441 -11.17 -17.70 -32.20
C GLY A 441 -11.75 -19.09 -32.37
N ILE A 442 -10.89 -20.06 -32.70
CA ILE A 442 -11.24 -21.48 -32.73
C ILE A 442 -10.72 -22.15 -31.45
N THR A 443 -11.61 -22.78 -30.70
CA THR A 443 -11.24 -23.54 -29.51
C THR A 443 -10.48 -24.81 -29.87
N ILE A 444 -9.30 -24.98 -29.28
CA ILE A 444 -8.49 -26.19 -29.41
C ILE A 444 -8.24 -26.78 -28.02
N THR A 445 -8.07 -28.10 -27.95
CA THR A 445 -7.71 -28.79 -26.72
C THR A 445 -6.21 -28.76 -26.51
N PHE A 446 -5.76 -28.22 -25.38
CA PHE A 446 -4.38 -28.31 -24.91
C PHE A 446 -4.28 -29.49 -23.95
N ARG A 447 -3.54 -30.53 -24.35
CA ARG A 447 -3.39 -31.78 -23.60
C ARG A 447 -2.08 -31.82 -22.84
N ASN A 448 -2.14 -32.17 -21.56
CA ASN A 448 -0.94 -32.48 -20.80
C ASN A 448 -0.59 -33.96 -20.99
N VAL A 449 0.68 -34.25 -21.29
CA VAL A 449 1.18 -35.61 -21.52
C VAL A 449 2.19 -36.07 -20.47
N ASP A 450 2.50 -35.24 -19.48
CA ASP A 450 3.43 -35.60 -18.42
C ASP A 450 2.80 -36.63 -17.46
N PRO A 451 3.41 -37.82 -17.30
CA PRO A 451 2.92 -38.81 -16.37
C PRO A 451 3.02 -38.32 -14.93
N CYS A 452 2.01 -38.63 -14.12
CA CYS A 452 1.92 -38.22 -12.71
C CYS A 452 1.89 -36.70 -12.48
N SER A 453 1.54 -35.90 -13.50
CA SER A 453 1.26 -34.47 -13.36
C SER A 453 -0.22 -34.25 -13.01
N GLY A 454 -0.50 -33.29 -12.12
CA GLY A 454 -1.86 -32.88 -11.77
C GLY A 454 -2.54 -31.97 -12.80
N LEU A 455 -1.88 -31.70 -13.93
CA LEU A 455 -2.39 -30.81 -14.98
C LEU A 455 -3.27 -31.60 -15.97
N PHE A 456 -4.44 -31.04 -16.32
CA PHE A 456 -5.45 -31.69 -17.16
C PHE A 456 -5.54 -31.11 -18.59
N ASP A 457 -6.39 -31.69 -19.42
CA ASP A 457 -6.74 -31.12 -20.73
C ASP A 457 -7.50 -29.80 -20.54
N ILE A 458 -7.09 -28.75 -21.25
CA ILE A 458 -7.65 -27.40 -21.15
C ILE A 458 -8.12 -26.95 -22.53
N GLU A 459 -9.33 -26.44 -22.62
CA GLU A 459 -9.84 -25.86 -23.86
C GLU A 459 -9.50 -24.37 -23.92
N ILE A 460 -8.80 -23.96 -24.98
CA ILE A 460 -8.37 -22.58 -25.15
C ILE A 460 -8.75 -22.11 -26.57
N PRO A 461 -9.42 -20.96 -26.72
CA PRO A 461 -9.62 -20.35 -28.03
C PRO A 461 -8.28 -19.87 -28.57
N ILE A 462 -7.93 -20.16 -29.83
CA ILE A 462 -6.81 -19.53 -30.54
C ILE A 462 -7.38 -18.47 -31.48
N ILE A 463 -6.79 -17.28 -31.45
CA ILE A 463 -7.13 -16.11 -32.26
C ILE A 463 -6.09 -16.00 -33.40
N ASN A 464 -6.51 -15.45 -34.53
CA ASN A 464 -5.62 -15.24 -35.67
C ASN A 464 -4.50 -14.25 -35.32
N GLY A 465 -3.24 -14.66 -35.47
CA GLY A 465 -2.06 -13.85 -35.15
C GLY A 465 -1.49 -14.08 -33.75
N ASP A 466 -2.09 -14.96 -32.94
CA ASP A 466 -1.55 -15.31 -31.63
C ASP A 466 -0.09 -15.80 -31.73
N THR A 467 0.73 -15.38 -30.77
CA THR A 467 2.10 -15.91 -30.60
C THR A 467 2.12 -16.98 -29.53
N VAL A 468 3.18 -17.81 -29.52
CA VAL A 468 3.38 -18.82 -28.46
C VAL A 468 3.33 -18.19 -27.06
N ALA A 469 3.90 -17.00 -26.88
CA ALA A 469 3.87 -16.27 -25.61
C ALA A 469 2.45 -15.90 -25.15
N ILE A 470 1.59 -15.43 -26.08
CA ILE A 470 0.19 -15.10 -25.79
C ILE A 470 -0.58 -16.35 -25.37
N ILE A 471 -0.39 -17.47 -26.09
CA ILE A 471 -1.05 -18.74 -25.76
C ILE A 471 -0.60 -19.26 -24.40
N ILE A 472 0.71 -19.20 -24.09
CA ILE A 472 1.21 -19.60 -22.77
C ILE A 472 0.60 -18.74 -21.66
N ARG A 473 0.49 -17.42 -21.85
CA ARG A 473 -0.20 -16.53 -20.90
C ARG A 473 -1.67 -16.91 -20.74
N ARG A 474 -2.39 -17.16 -21.84
CA ARG A 474 -3.79 -17.60 -21.84
C ARG A 474 -3.95 -18.94 -21.12
N LEU A 475 -3.00 -19.86 -21.30
CA LEU A 475 -2.99 -21.17 -20.67
C LEU A 475 -2.71 -21.07 -19.16
N LYS A 476 -1.77 -20.22 -18.73
CA LYS A 476 -1.54 -19.88 -17.31
C LYS A 476 -2.74 -19.17 -16.66
N ARG A 477 -3.48 -18.36 -17.43
CA ARG A 477 -4.71 -17.71 -16.95
C ARG A 477 -5.82 -18.72 -16.67
N VAL A 478 -6.03 -19.67 -17.58
CA VAL A 478 -7.12 -20.66 -17.46
C VAL A 478 -6.76 -21.74 -16.42
N SER A 479 -5.51 -22.17 -16.34
CA SER A 479 -5.05 -23.16 -15.36
C SER A 479 -4.23 -22.51 -14.25
N LYS A 480 -4.90 -22.26 -13.12
CA LYS A 480 -4.28 -21.69 -11.90
C LYS A 480 -3.22 -22.61 -11.26
N ASP A 481 -3.22 -23.89 -11.62
CA ASP A 481 -2.24 -24.87 -11.15
C ASP A 481 -0.86 -24.69 -11.77
N LEU A 482 -0.77 -23.95 -12.88
CA LEU A 482 0.50 -23.56 -13.49
C LEU A 482 1.09 -22.36 -12.77
N LYS A 483 2.18 -22.60 -12.03
CA LYS A 483 2.85 -21.54 -11.28
C LYS A 483 3.52 -20.52 -12.23
N PRO A 484 3.63 -19.24 -11.85
CA PRO A 484 4.25 -18.21 -12.69
C PRO A 484 5.65 -18.56 -13.17
N LYS A 485 6.48 -19.16 -12.29
CA LYS A 485 7.87 -19.57 -12.56
C LYS A 485 8.00 -20.78 -13.51
N GLN A 486 6.94 -21.56 -13.69
CA GLN A 486 7.01 -22.74 -14.55
C GLN A 486 7.16 -22.32 -16.02
N THR A 487 8.15 -22.91 -16.69
CA THR A 487 8.32 -22.77 -18.13
C THR A 487 7.38 -23.72 -18.83
N VAL A 488 6.49 -23.18 -19.65
CA VAL A 488 5.55 -23.97 -20.45
C VAL A 488 6.09 -24.06 -21.87
N SER A 489 6.15 -25.27 -22.42
CA SER A 489 6.48 -25.51 -23.83
C SER A 489 5.29 -26.11 -24.56
N LEU A 490 5.07 -25.66 -25.79
CA LEU A 490 3.98 -26.13 -26.66
C LEU A 490 4.53 -27.07 -27.74
N TRP A 491 3.75 -28.10 -28.07
CA TRP A 491 4.14 -29.18 -28.96
C TRP A 491 2.97 -29.55 -29.88
N ARG A 492 3.22 -29.64 -31.18
CA ARG A 492 2.22 -30.09 -32.16
C ARG A 492 2.36 -31.57 -32.44
N TYR A 493 1.28 -32.25 -32.84
CA TYR A 493 1.40 -33.60 -33.38
C TYR A 493 2.01 -33.58 -34.80
N LEU A 494 2.79 -34.60 -35.12
CA LEU A 494 3.29 -34.83 -36.49
C LEU A 494 2.16 -35.19 -37.46
N ASP A 495 1.14 -35.90 -36.97
CA ASP A 495 -0.12 -36.20 -37.66
C ASP A 495 -1.25 -35.36 -37.07
N PRO A 496 -1.72 -34.30 -37.77
CA PRO A 496 -2.72 -33.37 -37.24
C PRO A 496 -4.13 -33.95 -37.12
N LEU A 497 -4.45 -35.07 -37.80
CA LEU A 497 -5.81 -35.62 -37.86
C LEU A 497 -6.00 -36.84 -36.96
N GLY A 498 -4.94 -37.63 -36.76
CA GLY A 498 -5.00 -38.88 -35.98
C GLY A 498 -3.96 -38.99 -34.86
N GLY A 499 -3.10 -37.99 -34.68
CA GLY A 499 -2.02 -38.03 -33.68
C GLY A 499 -2.53 -38.09 -32.24
N ASP A 500 -3.63 -37.40 -31.95
CA ASP A 500 -4.33 -37.35 -30.66
C ASP A 500 -5.02 -38.67 -30.27
N ARG A 501 -5.29 -39.54 -31.26
CA ARG A 501 -5.90 -40.87 -31.08
C ARG A 501 -4.89 -41.98 -30.81
N LYS A 502 -3.59 -41.69 -30.94
CA LYS A 502 -2.52 -42.66 -30.67
C LYS A 502 -2.25 -42.73 -29.17
N LEU A 503 -1.99 -43.95 -28.69
CA LEU A 503 -1.65 -44.20 -27.29
C LEU A 503 -0.34 -43.49 -26.91
N ILE A 504 -0.40 -42.64 -25.88
CA ILE A 504 0.76 -41.94 -25.33
C ILE A 504 1.61 -42.97 -24.58
N ARG A 505 2.88 -43.12 -24.97
CA ARG A 505 3.79 -44.10 -24.34
C ARG A 505 4.37 -43.53 -23.05
N SER A 506 4.34 -44.31 -21.97
CA SER A 506 4.86 -43.92 -20.65
C SER A 506 6.36 -43.56 -20.62
N LYS A 507 7.18 -44.17 -21.50
CA LYS A 507 8.65 -43.92 -21.54
C LYS A 507 9.05 -42.73 -22.42
N ASN A 508 8.21 -42.33 -23.38
CA ASN A 508 8.48 -41.20 -24.27
C ASN A 508 7.17 -40.56 -24.71
N SER A 509 6.67 -39.64 -23.89
CA SER A 509 5.37 -39.00 -24.06
C SER A 509 5.29 -38.06 -25.28
N LEU A 510 6.44 -37.66 -25.85
CA LEU A 510 6.54 -36.71 -26.96
C LEU A 510 7.04 -37.35 -28.28
N GLU A 511 7.09 -38.68 -28.39
CA GLU A 511 7.64 -39.39 -29.56
C GLU A 511 6.98 -38.99 -30.89
N ASN A 512 5.68 -38.62 -30.87
CA ASN A 512 4.91 -38.23 -32.06
C ASN A 512 4.67 -36.71 -32.14
N ASN A 513 5.44 -35.92 -31.38
CA ASN A 513 5.24 -34.50 -31.21
C ASN A 513 6.48 -33.71 -31.63
N GLU A 514 6.25 -32.53 -32.20
CA GLU A 514 7.30 -31.58 -32.58
C GLU A 514 7.13 -30.29 -31.78
N ARG A 515 8.21 -29.78 -31.18
CA ARG A 515 8.16 -28.56 -30.39
C ARG A 515 7.79 -27.38 -31.28
N ILE A 516 6.83 -26.58 -30.83
CA ILE A 516 6.48 -25.31 -31.45
C ILE A 516 7.55 -24.29 -31.03
N PRO A 517 8.29 -23.68 -31.96
CA PRO A 517 9.28 -22.67 -31.62
C PRO A 517 8.61 -21.37 -31.18
N ASP A 518 9.24 -20.67 -30.23
CA ASP A 518 8.65 -19.50 -29.56
C ASP A 518 8.38 -18.32 -30.51
N SER A 519 9.06 -18.28 -31.67
CA SER A 519 8.85 -17.30 -32.75
C SER A 519 7.65 -17.59 -33.66
N ALA A 520 6.97 -18.73 -33.49
CA ALA A 520 5.88 -19.14 -34.36
C ALA A 520 4.59 -18.34 -34.09
N GLN A 521 3.81 -18.11 -35.15
CA GLN A 521 2.51 -17.46 -35.08
C GLN A 521 1.40 -18.42 -35.50
N PHE A 522 0.28 -18.34 -34.81
CA PHE A 522 -0.92 -19.12 -35.11
C PHE A 522 -1.80 -18.35 -36.07
N LYS A 523 -2.16 -18.95 -37.20
CA LYS A 523 -3.13 -18.41 -38.15
C LYS A 523 -4.41 -19.22 -38.12
N VAL A 524 -5.51 -18.52 -37.93
CA VAL A 524 -6.83 -19.11 -37.77
C VAL A 524 -7.65 -18.77 -39.00
N ASP A 525 -8.12 -19.79 -39.71
CA ASP A 525 -9.07 -19.63 -40.79
C ASP A 525 -10.47 -19.95 -40.28
N ILE A 526 -11.21 -18.88 -39.95
CA ILE A 526 -12.55 -18.95 -39.35
C ILE A 526 -13.55 -19.60 -40.32
N GLN A 527 -13.38 -19.44 -41.64
CA GLN A 527 -14.31 -19.98 -42.63
C GLN A 527 -14.18 -21.50 -42.75
N SER A 528 -12.96 -22.03 -42.63
CA SER A 528 -12.70 -23.48 -42.76
C SER A 528 -12.61 -24.21 -41.41
N GLY A 529 -12.59 -23.48 -40.29
CA GLY A 529 -12.44 -24.06 -38.96
C GLY A 529 -11.03 -24.62 -38.71
N LYS A 530 -10.02 -24.19 -39.48
CA LYS A 530 -8.66 -24.76 -39.45
C LYS A 530 -7.65 -23.80 -38.86
N ILE A 531 -6.74 -24.35 -38.06
CA ILE A 531 -5.63 -23.61 -37.44
C ILE A 531 -4.31 -24.07 -38.07
N TYR A 532 -3.48 -23.10 -38.44
CA TYR A 532 -2.17 -23.32 -39.01
C TYR A 532 -1.10 -22.66 -38.14
N LEU A 533 0.04 -23.33 -37.98
CA LEU A 533 1.25 -22.75 -37.43
C LEU A 533 2.07 -22.17 -38.58
N GLN A 534 2.43 -20.90 -38.49
CA GLN A 534 3.33 -20.23 -39.42
C GLN A 534 4.70 -20.01 -38.75
N ASN A 535 5.75 -20.58 -39.33
CA ASN A 535 7.13 -20.41 -38.87
C ASN A 535 8.06 -20.28 -40.09
N ASN A 536 8.80 -19.17 -40.18
CA ASN A 536 9.77 -18.88 -41.25
C ASN A 536 9.24 -19.13 -42.69
N GLY A 537 7.97 -18.80 -42.94
CA GLY A 537 7.33 -18.97 -44.25
C GLY A 537 6.63 -20.32 -44.48
N ASN A 538 6.90 -21.34 -43.67
CA ASN A 538 6.23 -22.63 -43.74
C ASN A 538 4.91 -22.61 -42.96
N LYS A 539 3.88 -23.27 -43.50
CA LYS A 539 2.56 -23.43 -42.87
C LYS A 539 2.33 -24.90 -42.51
N PHE A 540 2.06 -25.18 -41.24
CA PHE A 540 1.74 -26.52 -40.75
C PHE A 540 0.32 -26.55 -40.20
N TYR A 541 -0.49 -27.52 -40.60
CA TYR A 541 -1.83 -27.70 -40.02
C TYR A 541 -1.71 -28.33 -38.62
N LEU A 542 -2.40 -27.78 -37.62
CA LEU A 542 -2.25 -28.16 -36.21
C LEU A 542 -3.27 -29.20 -35.72
N GLY A 543 -4.40 -29.37 -36.41
CA GLY A 543 -5.49 -30.23 -35.95
C GLY A 543 -6.30 -29.60 -34.80
N ASN A 544 -6.93 -30.44 -33.98
CA ASN A 544 -7.79 -30.04 -32.87
C ASN A 544 -7.13 -30.20 -31.48
N THR A 545 -5.86 -30.62 -31.42
CA THR A 545 -5.16 -30.83 -30.15
C THR A 545 -3.70 -30.40 -30.22
N ILE A 546 -3.27 -29.62 -29.22
CA ILE A 546 -1.87 -29.24 -28.98
C ILE A 546 -1.45 -29.87 -27.66
N VAL A 547 -0.21 -30.30 -27.55
CA VAL A 547 0.37 -30.80 -26.30
C VAL A 547 1.09 -29.66 -25.59
N TYR A 548 0.88 -29.50 -24.29
CA TYR A 548 1.66 -28.60 -23.46
C TYR A 548 2.41 -29.36 -22.37
N ARG A 549 3.57 -28.83 -22.01
CA ARG A 549 4.43 -29.40 -20.98
C ARG A 549 4.92 -28.31 -20.05
N SER A 550 4.78 -28.53 -18.74
CA SER A 550 5.25 -27.62 -17.71
C SER A 550 6.51 -28.18 -17.05
N SER A 551 7.58 -27.40 -17.01
CA SER A 551 8.80 -27.72 -16.26
C SER A 551 9.03 -26.67 -15.15
N ASN A 552 9.43 -27.16 -13.98
CA ASN A 552 9.84 -26.35 -12.84
C ASN A 552 11.23 -25.74 -13.04
#